data_AF-C7DFT9-F1
#
_entry.id   AF-C7DFT9-F1
#
_cell.length_a   1.000
_cell.length_b   1.000
_cell.length_c   1.000
_cell.angle_alpha   90.00
_cell.angle_beta   90.00
_cell.angle_gamma   90.00
#
_symmetry.space_group_name_H-M   'P 1'
#
loop_
_entity.id
_entity.type
_entity.pdbx_description
1 polymer ?
#
loop_
_entity_poly.entity_id
_entity_poly.type
_entity_poly.pdbx_seq_one_letter_code
_entity_poly.pdbx_strand_id
1 'polypeptide(L)'
;MSDAGTPDRITVGDGVVPEAATPDCEIRASLIRALLLDPDSPLHDKGLRLRGAWITGILDLQGSQYDQDITLSNCRIFEPMLMINARLRGLHLSSCHARGISANNAQFVGSLYLRSGTMVEGEISTRQCSYLWRSANL
;
A
#
# COMPACT_ATOMS: atom_id res chain seq x y z
N MET A 1 16.57 19.91 -16.49
CA MET A 1 16.75 18.66 -15.72
C MET A 1 15.52 17.82 -15.97
N SER A 2 15.74 16.63 -16.51
CA SER A 2 14.78 15.74 -17.19
C SER A 2 13.56 15.38 -16.34
N ASP A 3 12.39 15.67 -16.91
CA ASP A 3 11.08 15.16 -16.53
C ASP A 3 11.02 13.66 -16.88
N ALA A 4 11.60 12.83 -16.02
CA ALA A 4 11.40 11.39 -16.06
C ALA A 4 10.00 11.16 -15.46
N GLY A 5 9.00 11.11 -16.35
CA GLY A 5 7.58 10.97 -16.05
C GLY A 5 7.31 10.30 -14.71
N THR A 6 6.97 11.13 -13.74
CA THR A 6 6.46 10.66 -12.46
C THR A 6 5.21 9.87 -12.84
N PRO A 7 5.17 8.55 -12.59
CA PRO A 7 4.01 7.76 -12.98
C PRO A 7 2.77 8.35 -12.32
N ASP A 8 1.69 8.40 -13.08
CA ASP A 8 0.45 9.06 -12.67
C ASP A 8 0.07 8.63 -11.26
N ARG A 9 0.13 9.61 -10.35
CA ARG A 9 -0.22 9.43 -8.94
C ARG A 9 -1.68 9.80 -8.80
N ILE A 10 -2.50 8.82 -8.41
CA ILE A 10 -3.90 9.04 -8.09
C ILE A 10 -3.93 9.91 -6.83
N THR A 11 -4.32 11.16 -7.00
CA THR A 11 -4.44 12.13 -5.90
C THR A 11 -5.92 12.36 -5.65
N VAL A 12 -6.31 12.19 -4.40
CA VAL A 12 -7.68 12.25 -3.93
C VAL A 12 -7.86 13.52 -3.11
N GLY A 13 -8.96 14.26 -3.35
CA GLY A 13 -9.15 15.59 -2.78
C GLY A 13 -7.99 16.54 -3.12
N ASP A 14 -7.48 17.24 -2.10
CA ASP A 14 -6.31 18.13 -2.19
C ASP A 14 -4.96 17.39 -2.01
N GLY A 15 -4.99 16.08 -1.76
CA GLY A 15 -3.81 15.27 -1.53
C GLY A 15 -3.12 15.51 -0.18
N VAL A 16 -3.74 16.20 0.77
CA VAL A 16 -3.22 16.30 2.16
C VAL A 16 -3.67 15.11 2.99
N VAL A 17 -3.13 14.94 4.21
CA VAL A 17 -3.62 13.88 5.10
C VAL A 17 -5.04 14.26 5.52
N PRO A 18 -6.06 13.45 5.20
CA PRO A 18 -7.42 13.82 5.55
C PRO A 18 -7.65 13.67 7.06
N GLU A 19 -8.27 14.67 7.68
CA GLU A 19 -8.63 14.69 9.12
C GLU A 19 -9.94 13.97 9.41
N ALA A 20 -10.87 13.98 8.45
CA ALA A 20 -12.12 13.22 8.45
C ALA A 20 -12.42 12.69 7.04
N ALA A 21 -13.26 11.64 6.95
CA ALA A 21 -13.76 11.14 5.67
C ALA A 21 -14.72 12.15 5.04
N THR A 22 -14.52 12.43 3.76
CA THR A 22 -15.48 13.12 2.89
C THR A 22 -15.73 12.25 1.66
N PRO A 23 -16.86 12.42 0.95
CA PRO A 23 -17.11 11.67 -0.28
C PRO A 23 -15.99 11.80 -1.33
N ASP A 24 -15.29 12.94 -1.32
CA ASP A 24 -14.22 13.23 -2.28
C ASP A 24 -12.89 12.60 -1.89
N CYS A 25 -12.70 12.18 -0.63
CA CYS A 25 -11.47 11.57 -0.12
C CYS A 25 -11.61 10.10 0.31
N GLU A 26 -12.83 9.59 0.42
CA GLU A 26 -13.08 8.23 0.91
C GLU A 26 -12.91 7.18 -0.20
N ILE A 27 -12.11 6.14 0.09
CA ILE A 27 -11.94 4.97 -0.77
C ILE A 27 -12.11 3.70 0.05
N ARG A 28 -13.02 2.82 -0.39
CA ARG A 28 -13.19 1.51 0.23
C ARG A 28 -11.98 0.63 -0.02
N ALA A 29 -11.47 -0.01 1.03
CA ALA A 29 -10.35 -0.94 0.96
C ALA A 29 -10.64 -2.14 0.03
N SER A 30 -11.91 -2.56 -0.06
CA SER A 30 -12.33 -3.62 -0.98
C SER A 30 -12.17 -3.23 -2.46
N LEU A 31 -12.34 -1.95 -2.81
CA LEU A 31 -12.07 -1.45 -4.16
C LEU A 31 -10.56 -1.49 -4.45
N ILE A 32 -9.72 -1.09 -3.49
CA ILE A 32 -8.26 -1.18 -3.63
C ILE A 32 -7.86 -2.64 -3.87
N ARG A 33 -8.35 -3.59 -3.06
CA ARG A 33 -8.08 -5.03 -3.26
C ARG A 33 -8.52 -5.48 -4.65
N ALA A 34 -9.73 -5.13 -5.07
CA ALA A 34 -10.23 -5.52 -6.39
C ALA A 34 -9.31 -5.03 -7.51
N LEU A 35 -8.89 -3.76 -7.47
CA LEU A 35 -7.98 -3.19 -8.47
C LEU A 35 -6.59 -3.83 -8.45
N LEU A 36 -6.07 -4.20 -7.28
CA LEU A 36 -4.75 -4.83 -7.18
C LEU A 36 -4.75 -6.27 -7.73
N LEU A 37 -5.87 -7.00 -7.59
CA LEU A 37 -5.94 -8.42 -7.93
C LEU A 37 -6.65 -8.69 -9.26
N ASP A 38 -7.12 -7.65 -9.94
CA ASP A 38 -7.70 -7.75 -11.27
C ASP A 38 -6.58 -7.85 -12.33
N PRO A 39 -6.51 -8.96 -13.11
CA PRO A 39 -5.54 -9.08 -14.20
C PRO A 39 -5.70 -8.00 -15.29
N ASP A 40 -6.91 -7.48 -15.46
CA ASP A 40 -7.26 -6.45 -16.44
C ASP A 40 -7.32 -5.05 -15.79
N SER A 41 -6.71 -4.90 -14.61
CA SER A 41 -6.72 -3.67 -13.85
C SER A 41 -6.25 -2.47 -14.67
N PRO A 42 -6.92 -1.32 -14.56
CA PRO A 42 -6.48 -0.09 -15.22
C PRO A 42 -5.26 0.56 -14.53
N LEU A 43 -4.69 -0.07 -13.50
CA LEU A 43 -3.52 0.44 -12.82
C LEU A 43 -2.30 0.41 -13.74
N HIS A 44 -1.49 1.47 -13.67
CA HIS A 44 -0.21 1.54 -14.37
C HIS A 44 0.72 0.40 -13.90
N ASP A 45 1.56 -0.13 -14.80
CA ASP A 45 2.60 -1.14 -14.54
C ASP A 45 3.53 -0.89 -13.34
N LYS A 46 3.63 0.36 -12.86
CA LYS A 46 4.41 0.68 -11.67
C LYS A 46 3.60 0.50 -10.37
N GLY A 47 2.39 -0.02 -10.47
CA GLY A 47 1.46 -0.35 -9.40
C GLY A 47 0.61 0.83 -8.89
N LEU A 48 -0.04 0.61 -7.74
CA LEU A 48 -0.93 1.59 -7.14
C LEU A 48 -0.12 2.71 -6.48
N ARG A 49 -0.39 3.95 -6.88
CA ARG A 49 0.11 5.14 -6.20
C ARG A 49 -1.05 6.04 -5.80
N LEU A 50 -1.39 6.00 -4.52
CA LEU A 50 -2.52 6.73 -3.98
C LEU A 50 -2.06 7.82 -3.00
N ARG A 51 -2.65 9.01 -3.11
CA ARG A 51 -2.37 10.14 -2.21
C ARG A 51 -3.64 10.78 -1.68
N GLY A 52 -3.64 11.13 -0.39
CA GLY A 52 -4.71 11.93 0.22
C GLY A 52 -6.00 11.15 0.50
N ALA A 53 -5.95 9.82 0.46
CA ALA A 53 -7.14 9.00 0.61
C ALA A 53 -7.45 8.70 2.08
N TRP A 54 -8.73 8.71 2.41
CA TRP A 54 -9.29 8.10 3.61
C TRP A 54 -9.79 6.70 3.27
N ILE A 55 -9.03 5.68 3.68
CA ILE A 55 -9.30 4.29 3.34
C ILE A 55 -10.16 3.65 4.43
N THR A 56 -11.37 3.24 4.05
CA THR A 56 -12.36 2.60 4.94
C THR A 56 -12.49 1.10 4.68
N GLY A 57 -12.70 0.35 5.77
CA GLY A 57 -12.73 -1.11 5.76
C GLY A 57 -11.34 -1.74 5.79
N ILE A 58 -11.33 -3.05 6.04
CA ILE A 58 -10.08 -3.83 6.13
C ILE A 58 -9.45 -3.96 4.74
N LEU A 59 -8.21 -3.50 4.58
CA LEU A 59 -7.40 -3.80 3.41
C LEU A 59 -6.83 -5.20 3.55
N ASP A 60 -7.63 -6.17 3.13
CA ASP A 60 -7.25 -7.58 3.11
C ASP A 60 -6.48 -7.90 1.82
N LEU A 61 -5.25 -8.38 1.97
CA LEU A 61 -4.35 -8.90 0.93
C LEU A 61 -3.82 -10.29 1.33
N GLN A 62 -4.45 -10.96 2.30
CA GLN A 62 -4.00 -12.26 2.79
C GLN A 62 -3.96 -13.29 1.65
N GLY A 63 -2.88 -14.07 1.60
CA GLY A 63 -2.64 -15.11 0.60
C GLY A 63 -2.57 -14.62 -0.85
N SER A 64 -2.57 -13.31 -1.08
CA SER A 64 -2.55 -12.74 -2.43
C SER A 64 -1.13 -12.61 -2.97
N GLN A 65 -1.02 -12.52 -4.30
CA GLN A 65 0.21 -12.15 -4.97
C GLN A 65 -0.01 -10.84 -5.76
N TYR A 66 0.90 -9.89 -5.60
CA TYR A 66 0.91 -8.65 -6.36
C TYR A 66 2.35 -8.24 -6.68
N ASP A 67 2.66 -8.14 -7.97
CA ASP A 67 4.05 -8.06 -8.46
C ASP A 67 4.52 -6.61 -8.70
N GLN A 68 3.68 -5.60 -8.39
CA GLN A 68 3.99 -4.18 -8.51
C GLN A 68 4.02 -3.50 -7.13
N ASP A 69 4.46 -2.23 -7.06
CA ASP A 69 4.52 -1.52 -5.77
C ASP A 69 3.12 -1.02 -5.37
N ILE A 70 2.84 -1.04 -4.06
CA ILE A 70 1.72 -0.33 -3.44
C ILE A 70 2.31 0.86 -2.69
N THR A 71 2.04 2.07 -3.17
CA THR A 71 2.50 3.31 -2.55
C THR A 71 1.31 4.12 -2.05
N LEU A 72 1.22 4.32 -0.74
CA LEU A 72 0.27 5.22 -0.11
C LEU A 72 1.02 6.42 0.47
N SER A 73 0.55 7.63 0.18
CA SER A 73 1.16 8.86 0.67
C SER A 73 0.10 9.80 1.22
N ASN A 74 0.30 10.35 2.41
CA ASN A 74 -0.69 11.24 3.02
C ASN A 74 -2.09 10.58 3.14
N CYS A 75 -2.14 9.27 3.39
CA CYS A 75 -3.40 8.53 3.52
C CYS A 75 -3.70 8.19 4.98
N ARG A 76 -5.00 8.08 5.30
CA ARG A 76 -5.47 7.55 6.58
C ARG A 76 -6.14 6.20 6.34
N ILE A 77 -5.68 5.16 7.03
CA ILE A 77 -6.19 3.79 6.94
C ILE A 77 -6.88 3.48 8.26
N PHE A 78 -8.20 3.42 8.22
CA PHE A 78 -9.03 3.42 9.42
C PHE A 78 -9.16 2.04 10.07
N GLU A 79 -8.84 0.97 9.34
CA GLU A 79 -8.81 -0.40 9.84
C GLU A 79 -7.44 -1.04 9.58
N PRO A 80 -7.11 -2.17 10.25
CA PRO A 80 -5.84 -2.84 10.02
C PRO A 80 -5.67 -3.31 8.57
N MET A 81 -4.44 -3.23 8.07
CA MET A 81 -4.04 -3.87 6.82
C MET A 81 -3.62 -5.32 7.09
N LEU A 82 -4.20 -6.27 6.36
CA LEU A 82 -3.91 -7.70 6.52
C LEU A 82 -3.16 -8.23 5.29
N MET A 83 -1.96 -8.74 5.48
CA MET A 83 -1.06 -9.26 4.46
C MET A 83 -0.49 -10.63 4.85
N ILE A 84 -1.18 -11.36 5.71
CA ILE A 84 -0.74 -12.69 6.17
C ILE A 84 -0.59 -13.63 4.98
N ASN A 85 0.56 -14.30 4.85
CA ASN A 85 0.91 -15.17 3.72
C ASN A 85 0.89 -14.48 2.33
N ALA A 86 0.89 -13.14 2.26
CA ALA A 86 0.90 -12.42 0.99
C ALA A 86 2.30 -12.41 0.36
N ARG A 87 2.38 -12.39 -0.97
CA ARG A 87 3.62 -12.15 -1.72
C ARG A 87 3.50 -10.85 -2.50
N LEU A 88 4.20 -9.82 -2.04
CA LEU A 88 4.11 -8.47 -2.60
C LEU A 88 5.46 -8.03 -3.16
N ARG A 89 5.47 -7.24 -4.24
CA ARG A 89 6.72 -6.58 -4.65
C ARG A 89 7.14 -5.53 -3.63
N GLY A 90 6.26 -4.61 -3.25
CA GLY A 90 6.62 -3.59 -2.27
C GLY A 90 5.41 -2.88 -1.67
N LEU A 91 5.55 -2.46 -0.42
CA LEU A 91 4.58 -1.62 0.28
C LEU A 91 5.27 -0.40 0.87
N HIS A 92 4.94 0.79 0.39
CA HIS A 92 5.54 2.05 0.81
C HIS A 92 4.48 2.98 1.39
N LEU A 93 4.61 3.31 2.68
CA LEU A 93 3.72 4.21 3.41
C LEU A 93 4.49 5.47 3.82
N SER A 94 4.06 6.63 3.32
CA SER A 94 4.72 7.92 3.59
C SER A 94 3.73 8.92 4.17
N SER A 95 3.99 9.44 5.37
CA SER A 95 3.08 10.37 6.06
C SER A 95 1.66 9.80 6.18
N CYS A 96 1.55 8.50 6.44
CA CYS A 96 0.27 7.80 6.59
C CYS A 96 -0.10 7.61 8.06
N HIS A 97 -1.39 7.46 8.34
CA HIS A 97 -1.88 7.06 9.66
C HIS A 97 -2.63 5.73 9.51
N ALA A 98 -2.12 4.65 10.08
CA ALA A 98 -2.72 3.32 9.98
C ALA A 98 -3.11 2.76 11.36
N ARG A 99 -4.18 1.97 11.42
CA ARG A 99 -4.58 1.30 12.67
C ARG A 99 -3.84 0.01 12.99
N GLY A 100 -3.17 -0.60 12.04
CA GLY A 100 -2.39 -1.81 12.27
C GLY A 100 -1.91 -2.43 10.96
N ILE A 101 -0.86 -3.24 11.05
CA ILE A 101 -0.26 -3.94 9.92
C ILE A 101 0.07 -5.38 10.32
N SER A 102 -0.68 -6.35 9.76
CA SER A 102 -0.44 -7.78 9.99
C SER A 102 0.19 -8.41 8.77
N ALA A 103 1.50 -8.59 8.77
CA ALA A 103 2.31 -9.13 7.66
C ALA A 103 3.05 -10.44 8.07
N ASN A 104 2.41 -11.25 8.92
CA ASN A 104 2.98 -12.54 9.33
C ASN A 104 3.10 -13.48 8.12
N ASN A 105 4.28 -14.06 7.93
CA ASN A 105 4.65 -14.89 6.78
C ASN A 105 4.43 -14.19 5.41
N ALA A 106 4.34 -12.86 5.40
CA ALA A 106 4.36 -12.10 4.16
C ALA A 106 5.77 -12.13 3.56
N GLN A 107 5.85 -12.11 2.23
CA GLN A 107 7.09 -12.05 1.48
C GLN A 107 7.11 -10.75 0.68
N PHE A 108 8.16 -9.96 0.86
CA PHE A 108 8.42 -8.77 0.05
C PHE A 108 9.59 -9.06 -0.88
N VAL A 109 9.37 -8.95 -2.19
CA VAL A 109 10.46 -9.13 -3.18
C VAL A 109 11.35 -7.90 -3.19
N GLY A 110 10.73 -6.72 -3.26
CA GLY A 110 11.33 -5.42 -3.00
C GLY A 110 11.16 -5.07 -1.54
N SER A 111 10.71 -3.85 -1.24
CA SER A 111 10.79 -3.30 0.11
C SER A 111 9.45 -3.07 0.81
N LEU A 112 9.48 -3.20 2.14
CA LEU A 112 8.49 -2.67 3.06
C LEU A 112 9.05 -1.39 3.70
N TYR A 113 8.42 -0.24 3.45
CA TYR A 113 8.85 1.05 3.97
C TYR A 113 7.74 1.81 4.70
N LEU A 114 8.05 2.26 5.91
CA LEU A 114 7.28 3.22 6.70
C LEU A 114 8.17 4.45 6.88
N ARG A 115 7.80 5.60 6.30
CA ARG A 115 8.65 6.81 6.32
C ARG A 115 7.86 8.10 6.51
N SER A 116 8.59 9.21 6.66
CA SER A 116 8.03 10.57 6.63
C SER A 116 6.92 10.79 7.68
N GLY A 117 7.15 10.28 8.90
CA GLY A 117 6.19 10.43 10.01
C GLY A 117 4.97 9.53 9.91
N THR A 118 5.03 8.41 9.17
CA THR A 118 3.95 7.42 9.18
C THR A 118 3.74 6.88 10.61
N MET A 119 2.51 6.94 11.09
CA MET A 119 2.08 6.48 12.40
C MET A 119 1.27 5.19 12.26
N VAL A 120 1.59 4.19 13.07
CA VAL A 120 0.79 2.97 13.20
C VAL A 120 0.36 2.87 14.66
N GLU A 121 -0.96 3.01 14.91
CA GLU A 121 -1.50 3.08 16.26
C GLU A 121 -1.69 1.70 16.92
N GLY A 122 -1.80 0.64 16.11
CA GLY A 122 -1.92 -0.75 16.57
C GLY A 122 -0.72 -1.62 16.22
N GLU A 123 -0.90 -2.94 16.28
CA GLU A 123 0.20 -3.90 16.11
C GLU A 123 0.82 -3.83 14.70
N ILE A 124 2.15 -3.93 14.64
CA ILE A 124 2.90 -4.32 13.45
C ILE A 124 3.43 -5.74 13.69
N SER A 125 2.92 -6.72 12.95
CA SER A 125 3.31 -8.12 13.07
C SER A 125 4.03 -8.58 11.79
N THR A 126 5.29 -8.95 11.87
CA THR A 126 6.11 -9.38 10.71
C THR A 126 6.83 -10.72 10.98
N ARG A 127 6.19 -11.63 11.72
CA ARG A 127 6.80 -12.93 12.05
C ARG A 127 7.08 -13.73 10.78
N GLN A 128 8.29 -14.28 10.68
CA GLN A 128 8.74 -15.05 9.50
C GLN A 128 8.59 -14.29 8.18
N CYS A 129 8.61 -12.95 8.22
CA CYS A 129 8.68 -12.13 7.02
C CYS A 129 10.08 -12.27 6.41
N SER A 130 10.15 -12.61 5.13
CA SER A 130 11.42 -12.77 4.42
C SER A 130 11.49 -11.80 3.23
N TYR A 131 12.70 -11.31 2.98
CA TYR A 131 13.05 -10.67 1.72
C TYR A 131 13.49 -11.75 0.74
N LEU A 132 12.85 -11.80 -0.41
CA LEU A 132 13.27 -12.70 -1.50
C LEU A 132 14.44 -12.05 -2.24
N TRP A 133 15.64 -12.08 -1.67
CA TRP A 133 16.84 -11.78 -2.43
C TRP A 133 17.08 -12.96 -3.39
N ARG A 134 17.03 -12.71 -4.70
CA ARG A 134 17.56 -13.67 -5.67
C ARG A 134 19.03 -13.30 -5.89
N SER A 135 19.94 -14.22 -5.62
CA SER A 135 21.26 -14.22 -6.24
C SER A 135 21.02 -14.23 -7.75
N ALA A 136 21.23 -13.10 -8.41
CA ALA A 136 21.50 -13.10 -9.83
C ALA A 136 22.85 -13.80 -10.00
N ASN A 137 22.84 -15.12 -10.20
CA ASN A 137 23.96 -15.81 -10.80
C ASN A 137 23.92 -15.49 -12.30
N LEU A 138 24.67 -14.46 -12.69
CA LEU A 138 25.24 -14.28 -14.02
C LEU A 138 26.68 -13.81 -13.86
#